data_AF-A0A842VTS2-F1
#
_entry.id   AF-A0A842VTS2-F1
#
_cell.length_a   1.000
_cell.length_b   1.000
_cell.length_c   1.000
_cell.angle_alpha   90.00
_cell.angle_beta   90.00
_cell.angle_gamma   90.00
#
_symmetry.space_group_name_H-M   'P 1'
#
loop_
_entity.id
_entity.type
_entity.pdbx_description
1 polymer ?
#
loop_
_entity_poly.entity_id
_entity_poly.type
_entity_poly.pdbx_seq_one_letter_code
_entity_poly.pdbx_strand_id
1 'polypeptide(L)'
;MEITPICGESFGVRAFCFYVKTPDATLLLDPGCALGPRWHYKTPHPFEFQKQRNLTRKVVDYANKSDFLFISHYHHDHFKPFLFDNFYIFSNDEICSKLYANKIIFAKNTKKFINFNQKKRGKKFYHDINDKGNESSLNSQLIRIGIEKLRCNSNHKNDYSVKRETRLLAEIHQNIHKRLFNYICCVGDTTIIFPRDFLHGIHPKTKVYIQPIIINSGNTTFYHFADVQGMPNHQDRGDLLYLRDKIDYCLDNIGFDTRNNQHILAMGGPITYIFKDRQTPIQDNKIVRNAFSNTNLIVQAFNHTIIDHHIVRDKNFGNYIGSFREIAEDAGKSLNLMNKRLEMLHSYSKNNEQILECNREILFKLYPPSAKFLDWSRLARENRMNVDPPRS
;
A
#
# COMPACT_ATOMS: atom_id res chain seq x y z
N MET A 1 -10.20 4.53 16.29
CA MET A 1 -9.74 3.74 15.12
C MET A 1 -8.39 3.10 15.45
N GLU A 2 -8.19 1.83 15.10
CA GLU A 2 -6.89 1.13 15.21
C GLU A 2 -6.27 0.99 13.81
N ILE A 3 -5.00 1.37 13.67
CA ILE A 3 -4.24 1.30 12.41
C ILE A 3 -2.98 0.46 12.67
N THR A 4 -2.91 -0.71 12.04
CA THR A 4 -1.84 -1.68 12.25
C THR A 4 -1.07 -1.94 10.96
N PRO A 5 0.22 -1.55 10.87
CA PRO A 5 1.06 -1.95 9.76
C PRO A 5 1.27 -3.49 9.76
N ILE A 6 0.97 -4.15 8.65
CA ILE A 6 1.04 -5.61 8.55
C ILE A 6 2.35 -6.07 7.93
N CYS A 7 2.68 -5.52 6.76
CA CYS A 7 3.94 -5.70 6.08
C CYS A 7 4.27 -4.49 5.21
N GLY A 8 5.57 -4.24 5.05
CA GLY A 8 6.12 -3.12 4.29
C GLY A 8 7.60 -3.34 4.04
N GLU A 9 8.26 -2.39 3.37
CA GLU A 9 9.69 -2.51 3.07
C GLU A 9 10.56 -2.46 4.32
N SER A 10 10.15 -1.68 5.31
CA SER A 10 10.74 -1.71 6.66
C SER A 10 10.53 -3.05 7.39
N PHE A 11 9.65 -3.93 6.91
CA PHE A 11 9.54 -5.32 7.39
C PHE A 11 10.39 -6.30 6.58
N GLY A 12 11.14 -5.85 5.57
CA GLY A 12 12.04 -6.68 4.76
C GLY A 12 11.43 -7.27 3.50
N VAL A 13 10.26 -6.81 3.05
CA VAL A 13 9.57 -7.25 1.82
C VAL A 13 8.98 -6.05 1.08
N ARG A 14 8.81 -6.12 -0.24
CA ARG A 14 8.09 -5.09 -0.99
C ARG A 14 6.59 -5.22 -0.72
N ALA A 15 6.04 -4.28 0.04
CA ALA A 15 4.63 -4.19 0.39
C ALA A 15 4.30 -2.80 0.94
N PHE A 16 3.01 -2.50 1.05
CA PHE A 16 2.52 -1.32 1.78
C PHE A 16 1.17 -1.65 2.44
N CYS A 17 1.15 -2.71 3.26
CA CYS A 17 -0.09 -3.29 3.77
C CYS A 17 -0.43 -2.81 5.18
N PHE A 18 -1.67 -2.37 5.35
CA PHE A 18 -2.23 -1.94 6.64
C PHE A 18 -3.55 -2.65 6.92
N TYR A 19 -3.75 -3.00 8.19
CA TYR A 19 -5.05 -3.39 8.72
C TYR A 19 -5.63 -2.20 9.48
N VAL A 20 -6.88 -1.87 9.20
CA VAL A 20 -7.61 -0.77 9.83
C VAL A 20 -8.88 -1.32 10.45
N LYS A 21 -9.02 -1.13 11.76
CA LYS A 21 -10.22 -1.53 12.51
C LYS A 21 -10.92 -0.31 13.07
N THR A 22 -12.19 -0.15 12.71
CA THR A 22 -13.11 0.82 13.28
C THR A 22 -14.17 0.07 14.11
N PRO A 23 -15.06 0.77 14.83
CA PRO A 23 -16.19 0.13 15.50
C PRO A 23 -17.12 -0.64 14.53
N ASP A 24 -17.24 -0.16 13.29
CA ASP A 24 -18.23 -0.65 12.33
C ASP A 24 -17.67 -1.47 11.16
N ALA A 25 -16.37 -1.34 10.86
CA ALA A 25 -15.74 -1.99 9.73
C ALA A 25 -14.30 -2.41 10.02
N THR A 26 -13.88 -3.51 9.39
CA THR A 26 -12.49 -3.96 9.36
C THR A 26 -12.00 -4.02 7.92
N LEU A 27 -10.85 -3.39 7.64
CA LEU A 27 -10.30 -3.25 6.30
C LEU A 27 -8.85 -3.74 6.27
N LEU A 28 -8.49 -4.46 5.21
CA LEU A 28 -7.10 -4.76 4.88
C LEU A 28 -6.74 -4.07 3.55
N LEU A 29 -5.76 -3.18 3.63
CA LEU A 29 -5.35 -2.31 2.54
C LEU A 29 -4.08 -2.86 1.89
N ASP A 30 -4.08 -2.96 0.56
CA ASP A 30 -2.98 -3.43 -0.28
C ASP A 30 -2.32 -4.72 0.22
N PRO A 31 -3.05 -5.85 0.26
CA PRO A 31 -2.57 -7.13 0.79
C PRO A 31 -1.58 -7.87 -0.14
N GLY A 32 -0.57 -7.15 -0.64
CA GLY A 32 0.56 -7.71 -1.35
C GLY A 32 1.73 -8.02 -0.42
N CYS A 33 2.67 -8.84 -0.91
CA CYS A 33 3.91 -9.17 -0.20
C CYS A 33 4.90 -9.78 -1.20
N ALA A 34 5.73 -8.95 -1.81
CA ALA A 34 6.64 -9.36 -2.87
C ALA A 34 8.12 -9.19 -2.51
N LEU A 35 9.00 -9.76 -3.32
CA LEU A 35 10.44 -9.58 -3.30
C LEU A 35 10.93 -8.87 -4.56
N GLY A 36 12.07 -8.21 -4.44
CA GLY A 36 12.64 -7.40 -5.50
C GLY A 36 14.02 -7.84 -5.98
N PRO A 37 14.35 -7.76 -7.29
CA PRO A 37 15.73 -7.91 -7.73
C PRO A 37 16.57 -6.66 -7.37
N ARG A 38 17.89 -6.85 -7.19
CA ARG A 38 18.90 -5.78 -7.05
C ARG A 38 20.00 -5.95 -8.11
N TRP A 39 20.69 -4.86 -8.45
CA TRP A 39 21.65 -4.80 -9.55
C TRP A 39 22.74 -5.88 -9.47
N HIS A 40 23.44 -5.97 -8.33
CA HIS A 40 24.52 -6.94 -8.11
C HIS A 40 24.04 -8.30 -7.57
N TYR A 41 22.87 -8.35 -6.93
CA TYR A 41 22.28 -9.55 -6.35
C TYR A 41 20.84 -9.70 -6.86
N LYS A 42 20.71 -10.23 -8.08
CA LYS A 42 19.43 -10.35 -8.79
C LYS A 42 18.46 -11.30 -8.08
N THR A 43 18.97 -12.30 -7.36
CA THR A 43 18.18 -13.22 -6.54
C THR A 43 18.07 -12.69 -5.11
N PRO A 44 16.86 -12.68 -4.50
CA PRO A 44 16.70 -12.40 -3.07
C PRO A 44 17.47 -13.38 -2.19
N HIS A 45 17.87 -12.95 -0.99
CA HIS A 45 18.51 -13.79 0.01
C HIS A 45 17.52 -14.82 0.62
N PRO A 46 17.94 -16.02 1.08
CA PRO A 46 17.06 -16.97 1.78
C PRO A 46 16.21 -16.35 2.90
N PHE A 47 16.78 -15.42 3.67
CA PHE A 47 16.06 -14.70 4.72
C PHE A 47 14.90 -13.84 4.19
N GLU A 48 15.02 -13.29 2.97
CA GLU A 48 13.93 -12.57 2.31
C GLU A 48 12.76 -13.50 1.98
N PHE A 49 13.04 -14.71 1.48
CA PHE A 49 12.02 -15.72 1.23
C PHE A 49 11.31 -16.16 2.51
N GLN A 50 12.07 -16.39 3.59
CA GLN A 50 11.49 -16.74 4.88
C GLN A 50 10.58 -15.61 5.39
N LYS A 51 11.04 -14.36 5.29
CA LYS A 51 10.27 -13.18 5.71
C LYS A 51 9.00 -13.01 4.89
N GLN A 52 9.07 -13.15 3.56
CA GLN A 52 7.92 -13.10 2.66
C GLN A 52 6.87 -14.14 3.00
N ARG A 53 7.27 -15.39 3.24
CA ARG A 53 6.34 -16.48 3.59
C ARG A 53 5.64 -16.19 4.93
N ASN A 54 6.40 -15.76 5.94
CA ASN A 54 5.85 -15.43 7.25
C ASN A 54 4.88 -14.24 7.20
N LEU A 55 5.24 -13.18 6.48
CA LEU A 55 4.38 -12.01 6.31
C LEU A 55 3.17 -12.31 5.42
N THR A 56 3.29 -13.17 4.41
CA THR A 56 2.14 -13.63 3.61
C THR A 56 1.13 -14.38 4.47
N ARG A 57 1.57 -15.26 5.37
CA ARG A 57 0.65 -15.91 6.33
C ARG A 57 -0.05 -14.88 7.21
N LYS A 58 0.70 -13.93 7.76
CA LYS A 58 0.14 -12.81 8.55
C LYS A 58 -0.90 -12.01 7.75
N VAL A 59 -0.62 -11.68 6.48
CA VAL A 59 -1.58 -10.99 5.59
C VAL A 59 -2.87 -11.80 5.45
N VAL A 60 -2.78 -13.10 5.21
CA VAL A 60 -3.96 -13.99 5.13
C VAL A 60 -4.71 -14.05 6.47
N ASP A 61 -4.02 -14.12 7.60
CA ASP A 61 -4.64 -14.14 8.93
C ASP A 61 -5.42 -12.85 9.23
N TYR A 62 -4.90 -11.70 8.80
CA TYR A 62 -5.60 -10.43 8.92
C TYR A 62 -6.73 -10.30 7.89
N ALA A 63 -6.58 -10.87 6.70
CA ALA A 63 -7.66 -10.92 5.72
C ALA A 63 -8.86 -11.69 6.26
N ASN A 64 -8.64 -12.81 6.96
CA ASN A 64 -9.71 -13.55 7.63
C ASN A 64 -10.46 -12.73 8.69
N LYS A 65 -9.84 -11.68 9.23
CA LYS A 65 -10.41 -10.76 10.23
C LYS A 65 -10.99 -9.49 9.61
N SER A 66 -10.96 -9.35 8.29
CA SER A 66 -11.41 -8.16 7.57
C SER A 66 -12.76 -8.38 6.91
N ASP A 67 -13.59 -7.35 6.88
CA ASP A 67 -14.83 -7.31 6.09
C ASP A 67 -14.53 -6.86 4.66
N PHE A 68 -13.62 -5.88 4.54
CA PHE A 68 -13.27 -5.24 3.28
C PHE A 68 -11.79 -5.41 2.92
N LEU A 69 -11.53 -5.54 1.62
CA LEU A 69 -10.18 -5.45 1.07
C LEU A 69 -10.07 -4.23 0.17
N PHE A 70 -8.90 -3.61 0.14
CA PHE A 70 -8.61 -2.51 -0.77
C PHE A 70 -7.37 -2.79 -1.61
N ILE A 71 -7.45 -2.54 -2.92
CA ILE A 71 -6.32 -2.64 -3.85
C ILE A 71 -6.17 -1.29 -4.58
N SER A 72 -5.14 -0.55 -4.19
CA SER A 72 -4.84 0.79 -4.70
C SER A 72 -4.40 0.77 -6.16
N HIS A 73 -3.66 -0.27 -6.59
CA HIS A 73 -3.19 -0.44 -7.96
C HIS A 73 -2.61 -1.84 -8.23
N TYR A 74 -2.21 -2.14 -9.48
CA TYR A 74 -1.87 -3.50 -9.94
C TYR A 74 -0.37 -3.78 -10.06
N HIS A 75 0.40 -3.39 -9.05
CA HIS A 75 1.73 -3.97 -8.81
C HIS A 75 1.64 -5.12 -7.79
N HIS A 76 2.50 -6.14 -7.91
CA HIS A 76 2.37 -7.40 -7.15
C HIS A 76 2.74 -7.28 -5.66
N ASP A 77 3.29 -6.14 -5.26
CA ASP A 77 3.50 -5.71 -3.89
C ASP A 77 2.24 -5.11 -3.23
N HIS A 78 1.13 -4.94 -3.97
CA HIS A 78 -0.16 -4.43 -3.44
C HIS A 78 -1.30 -5.45 -3.50
N PHE A 79 -1.16 -6.54 -4.25
CA PHE A 79 -2.15 -7.61 -4.33
C PHE A 79 -1.50 -8.94 -4.74
N LYS A 80 -2.19 -10.04 -4.46
CA LYS A 80 -1.77 -11.38 -4.89
C LYS A 80 -2.63 -11.86 -6.07
N PRO A 81 -2.03 -12.22 -7.22
CA PRO A 81 -2.76 -12.81 -8.34
C PRO A 81 -3.00 -14.32 -8.14
N PHE A 82 -4.08 -14.87 -8.71
CA PHE A 82 -4.26 -16.32 -8.91
C PHE A 82 -3.27 -16.81 -9.98
N LEU A 83 -2.01 -16.92 -9.56
CA LEU A 83 -0.86 -17.32 -10.35
C LEU A 83 0.09 -18.02 -9.40
N PHE A 84 0.58 -19.20 -9.79
CA PHE A 84 1.63 -19.89 -9.07
C PHE A 84 2.98 -19.18 -9.27
N ASP A 85 3.54 -18.64 -8.20
CA ASP A 85 4.88 -18.03 -8.19
C ASP A 85 5.47 -18.19 -6.78
N ASN A 86 6.47 -19.06 -6.62
CA ASN A 86 7.21 -19.23 -5.36
C ASN A 86 8.47 -18.36 -5.26
N PHE A 87 8.69 -17.44 -6.21
CA PHE A 87 9.96 -16.73 -6.32
C PHE A 87 9.88 -15.25 -5.90
N TYR A 88 9.00 -14.47 -6.52
CA TYR A 88 8.90 -13.03 -6.23
C TYR A 88 7.62 -12.68 -5.49
N ILE A 89 6.52 -13.37 -5.73
CA ILE A 89 5.20 -12.93 -5.24
C ILE A 89 4.71 -13.84 -4.10
N PHE A 90 5.15 -15.10 -4.09
CA PHE A 90 4.67 -16.14 -3.19
C PHE A 90 3.14 -16.20 -3.21
N SER A 91 2.61 -16.60 -4.36
CA SER A 91 1.19 -16.63 -4.66
C SER A 91 0.82 -17.98 -5.29
N ASN A 92 -0.40 -18.42 -5.01
CA ASN A 92 -1.03 -19.59 -5.60
C ASN A 92 -2.54 -19.53 -5.31
N ASP A 93 -3.29 -20.48 -5.87
CA ASP A 93 -4.75 -20.51 -5.74
C ASP A 93 -5.22 -20.69 -4.30
N GLU A 94 -4.51 -21.46 -3.46
CA GLU A 94 -4.88 -21.68 -2.06
C GLU A 94 -4.75 -20.38 -1.24
N ILE A 95 -3.61 -19.69 -1.37
CA ILE A 95 -3.35 -18.41 -0.69
C ILE A 95 -4.39 -17.38 -1.14
N CYS A 96 -4.63 -17.25 -2.44
CA CYS A 96 -5.57 -16.28 -2.97
C CYS A 96 -7.01 -16.61 -2.57
N SER A 97 -7.38 -17.89 -2.51
CA SER A 97 -8.71 -18.30 -2.06
C SER A 97 -8.96 -17.89 -0.61
N LYS A 98 -8.00 -18.15 0.28
CA LYS A 98 -8.08 -17.71 1.69
C LYS A 98 -8.08 -16.18 1.81
N LEU A 99 -7.24 -15.51 1.03
CA LEU A 99 -7.10 -14.06 1.07
C LEU A 99 -8.39 -13.35 0.64
N TYR A 100 -9.03 -13.81 -0.42
CA TYR A 100 -10.12 -13.10 -1.08
C TYR A 100 -11.52 -13.61 -0.72
N ALA A 101 -11.68 -14.73 -0.01
CA ALA A 101 -12.99 -15.33 0.26
C ALA A 101 -13.86 -14.55 1.27
N ASN A 102 -15.16 -14.46 0.98
CA ASN A 102 -16.19 -13.80 1.79
C ASN A 102 -15.82 -12.36 2.13
N LYS A 103 -15.49 -11.55 1.11
CA LYS A 103 -15.08 -10.15 1.25
C LYS A 103 -15.80 -9.24 0.26
N ILE A 104 -15.92 -7.97 0.64
CA ILE A 104 -16.15 -6.89 -0.31
C ILE A 104 -14.78 -6.30 -0.69
N ILE A 105 -14.43 -6.38 -1.97
CA ILE A 105 -13.13 -5.97 -2.49
C ILE A 105 -13.29 -4.67 -3.26
N PHE A 106 -12.73 -3.59 -2.73
CA PHE A 106 -12.60 -2.32 -3.42
C PHE A 106 -11.29 -2.30 -4.23
N ALA A 107 -11.38 -2.22 -5.55
CA ALA A 107 -10.19 -2.23 -6.39
C ALA A 107 -10.21 -1.10 -7.42
N LYS A 108 -9.02 -0.55 -7.71
CA LYS A 108 -8.84 0.49 -8.74
C LYS A 108 -9.44 0.06 -10.08
N ASN A 109 -10.08 0.99 -10.78
CA ASN A 109 -10.57 0.73 -12.13
C ASN A 109 -9.43 0.45 -13.14
N THR A 110 -9.66 -0.50 -14.05
CA THR A 110 -8.68 -0.91 -15.08
C THR A 110 -8.81 -0.19 -16.42
N LYS A 111 -9.68 0.82 -16.54
CA LYS A 111 -9.97 1.49 -17.82
C LYS A 111 -9.35 2.88 -17.93
N LYS A 112 -9.22 3.64 -16.84
CA LYS A 112 -8.71 5.02 -16.81
C LYS A 112 -7.49 5.13 -15.90
N PHE A 113 -6.63 6.12 -16.16
CA PHE A 113 -5.42 6.42 -15.37
C PHE A 113 -4.63 5.16 -14.99
N ILE A 114 -4.34 4.34 -15.99
CA ILE A 114 -3.68 3.04 -15.79
C ILE A 114 -2.75 2.74 -16.96
N ASN A 115 -1.55 2.26 -16.66
CA ASN A 115 -0.59 1.86 -17.69
C ASN A 115 -0.92 0.47 -18.26
N PHE A 116 -0.26 0.08 -19.35
CA PHE A 116 -0.51 -1.19 -20.02
C PHE A 116 -0.36 -2.43 -19.11
N ASN A 117 0.73 -2.50 -18.34
CA ASN A 117 1.01 -3.66 -17.48
C ASN A 117 -0.02 -3.81 -16.36
N GLN A 118 -0.37 -2.70 -15.71
CA GLN A 118 -1.40 -2.67 -14.70
C GLN A 118 -2.77 -2.97 -15.28
N LYS A 119 -3.08 -2.50 -16.49
CA LYS A 119 -4.33 -2.83 -17.19
C LYS A 119 -4.44 -4.33 -17.46
N LYS A 120 -3.36 -4.97 -17.93
CA LYS A 120 -3.31 -6.43 -18.15
C LYS A 120 -3.52 -7.18 -16.82
N ARG A 121 -2.76 -6.84 -15.79
CA ARG A 121 -2.85 -7.48 -14.46
C ARG A 121 -4.20 -7.28 -13.80
N GLY A 122 -4.72 -6.05 -13.83
CA GLY A 122 -6.04 -5.72 -13.30
C GLY A 122 -7.13 -6.48 -14.02
N LYS A 123 -7.17 -6.48 -15.35
CA LYS A 123 -8.17 -7.26 -16.11
C LYS A 123 -8.18 -8.74 -15.72
N LYS A 124 -6.99 -9.34 -15.59
CA LYS A 124 -6.86 -10.73 -15.13
C LYS A 124 -7.40 -10.89 -13.70
N PHE A 125 -7.00 -10.01 -12.77
CA PHE A 125 -7.51 -10.03 -11.40
C PHE A 125 -9.04 -9.94 -11.32
N TYR A 126 -9.67 -9.01 -12.05
CA TYR A 126 -11.14 -8.92 -12.12
C TYR A 126 -11.79 -10.18 -12.66
N HIS A 127 -11.19 -10.77 -13.71
CA HIS A 127 -11.69 -12.01 -14.28
C HIS A 127 -11.59 -13.15 -13.26
N ASP A 128 -10.41 -13.37 -12.67
CA ASP A 128 -10.16 -14.46 -11.73
C ASP A 128 -11.09 -14.40 -10.48
N ILE A 129 -11.32 -13.20 -9.93
CA ILE A 129 -12.23 -13.01 -8.77
C ILE A 129 -13.68 -13.31 -9.15
N ASN A 130 -14.15 -12.82 -10.31
CA ASN A 130 -15.53 -13.05 -10.75
C ASN A 130 -15.77 -14.51 -11.14
N ASP A 131 -14.82 -15.12 -11.83
CA ASP A 131 -14.88 -16.50 -12.29
C ASP A 131 -14.96 -17.47 -11.09
N LYS A 132 -14.01 -17.37 -10.15
CA LYS A 132 -14.00 -18.18 -8.92
C LYS A 132 -15.13 -17.80 -7.94
N GLY A 133 -15.64 -16.57 -8.03
CA GLY A 133 -16.83 -16.13 -7.29
C GLY A 133 -18.10 -16.82 -7.78
N ASN A 134 -18.26 -16.99 -9.10
CA ASN A 134 -19.41 -17.66 -9.71
C ASN A 134 -19.44 -19.17 -9.43
N GLU A 135 -18.26 -19.79 -9.30
CA GLU A 135 -18.14 -21.20 -8.89
C GLU A 135 -18.43 -21.43 -7.40
N SER A 136 -18.98 -20.45 -6.68
CA SER A 136 -19.28 -20.45 -5.23
C SER A 136 -18.08 -20.66 -4.29
N SER A 137 -16.85 -20.74 -4.82
CA SER A 137 -15.65 -21.02 -4.02
C SER A 137 -15.15 -19.82 -3.19
N LEU A 138 -15.34 -18.59 -3.67
CA LEU A 138 -14.91 -17.36 -2.98
C LEU A 138 -16.05 -16.63 -2.29
N ASN A 139 -17.22 -16.56 -2.93
CA ASN A 139 -18.37 -15.77 -2.48
C ASN A 139 -18.00 -14.33 -2.09
N SER A 140 -17.32 -13.61 -2.99
CA SER A 140 -16.84 -12.24 -2.75
C SER A 140 -17.37 -11.26 -3.79
N GLN A 141 -17.63 -10.04 -3.35
CA GLN A 141 -18.13 -8.97 -4.20
C GLN A 141 -17.00 -8.00 -4.57
N LEU A 142 -16.79 -7.78 -5.86
CA LEU A 142 -15.75 -6.88 -6.37
C LEU A 142 -16.35 -5.56 -6.85
N ILE A 143 -15.90 -4.45 -6.25
CA ILE A 143 -16.36 -3.08 -6.55
C ILE A 143 -15.24 -2.31 -7.25
N ARG A 144 -15.55 -1.80 -8.46
CA ARG A 144 -14.66 -0.97 -9.28
C ARG A 144 -14.71 0.49 -8.84
N ILE A 145 -13.61 1.01 -8.33
CA ILE A 145 -13.51 2.43 -7.95
C ILE A 145 -13.18 3.29 -9.19
N GLY A 146 -13.95 4.37 -9.43
CA GLY A 146 -13.59 5.44 -10.37
C GLY A 146 -14.32 5.46 -11.73
N ILE A 147 -15.38 4.66 -11.95
CA ILE A 147 -16.21 4.76 -13.18
C ILE A 147 -17.73 4.72 -12.95
N GLU A 148 -18.25 3.98 -11.97
CA GLU A 148 -19.68 3.61 -12.01
C GLU A 148 -20.48 4.32 -10.90
N LYS A 149 -21.58 4.99 -11.29
CA LYS A 149 -22.72 5.16 -10.39
C LYS A 149 -23.14 3.73 -10.02
N LEU A 150 -22.80 3.28 -8.81
CA LEU A 150 -23.24 1.97 -8.32
C LEU A 150 -24.77 1.95 -8.32
N ARG A 151 -25.37 1.17 -9.23
CA ARG A 151 -26.77 0.80 -9.10
C ARG A 151 -26.84 -0.24 -7.99
N CYS A 152 -27.33 0.16 -6.82
CA CYS A 152 -27.84 -0.80 -5.86
C CYS A 152 -29.04 -1.50 -6.48
N ASN A 153 -28.86 -2.71 -7.00
CA ASN A 153 -29.99 -3.62 -7.16
C ASN A 153 -30.33 -4.16 -5.78
N SER A 154 -31.39 -3.64 -5.18
CA SER A 154 -31.98 -4.09 -3.92
C SER A 154 -32.61 -5.50 -3.98
N ASN A 155 -32.19 -6.35 -4.94
CA ASN A 155 -32.85 -7.62 -5.22
C ASN A 155 -32.09 -8.89 -4.78
N HIS A 156 -30.96 -8.77 -4.07
CA HIS A 156 -30.43 -9.92 -3.32
C HIS A 156 -30.98 -9.92 -1.89
N LYS A 157 -32.28 -10.23 -1.78
CA LYS A 157 -32.81 -10.92 -0.60
C LYS A 157 -32.33 -12.37 -0.72
N ASN A 158 -31.24 -12.70 -0.04
CA ASN A 158 -30.97 -13.98 0.64
C ASN A 158 -29.47 -14.22 0.76
N ASP A 159 -29.08 -14.57 1.98
CA ASP A 159 -27.77 -15.03 2.45
C ASP A 159 -26.60 -14.07 2.26
N TYR A 160 -26.41 -13.16 3.23
CA TYR A 160 -25.51 -13.35 4.37
C TYR A 160 -26.03 -12.48 5.52
N SER A 161 -26.07 -13.03 6.72
CA SER A 161 -26.57 -12.39 7.95
C SER A 161 -25.67 -11.27 8.45
N VAL A 162 -25.57 -10.18 7.69
CA VAL A 162 -25.01 -8.89 8.13
C VAL A 162 -26.16 -7.88 8.15
N LYS A 163 -26.93 -7.89 9.24
CA LYS A 163 -27.75 -6.73 9.64
C LYS A 163 -26.82 -5.63 10.19
N ARG A 164 -25.99 -5.06 9.33
CA ARG A 164 -25.43 -3.71 9.47
C ARG A 164 -25.86 -2.97 8.22
N GLU A 165 -26.68 -1.93 8.37
CA GLU A 165 -27.12 -1.09 7.25
C GLU A 165 -25.89 -0.42 6.62
N THR A 166 -25.29 -1.04 5.60
CA THR A 166 -24.33 -0.38 4.74
C THR A 166 -25.09 0.65 3.91
N ARG A 167 -25.14 1.90 4.36
CA ARG A 167 -25.65 3.01 3.54
C ARG A 167 -24.55 3.40 2.56
N LEU A 168 -24.71 2.90 1.34
CA LEU A 168 -23.95 3.38 0.19
C LEU A 168 -24.44 4.79 -0.17
N LEU A 169 -23.92 5.82 0.51
CA LEU A 169 -24.23 7.21 0.20
C LEU A 169 -23.53 7.61 -1.11
N ALA A 170 -24.13 7.23 -2.24
CA ALA A 170 -23.75 7.74 -3.56
C ALA A 170 -24.07 9.24 -3.73
N GLU A 171 -24.71 9.87 -2.75
CA GLU A 171 -25.15 11.26 -2.79
C GLU A 171 -24.59 12.08 -1.64
N ILE A 172 -23.29 12.41 -1.73
CA ILE A 172 -22.83 13.66 -1.13
C ILE A 172 -22.97 14.73 -2.20
N HIS A 173 -24.07 15.48 -2.04
CA HIS A 173 -24.42 16.77 -2.64
C HIS A 173 -23.66 17.16 -3.92
N GLN A 174 -24.40 17.17 -5.03
CA GLN A 174 -23.97 17.49 -6.40
C GLN A 174 -23.24 18.84 -6.60
N ASN A 175 -23.04 19.65 -5.57
CA ASN A 175 -22.59 21.04 -5.69
C ASN A 175 -21.34 21.44 -4.91
N ILE A 176 -20.63 20.55 -4.20
CA ILE A 176 -19.45 21.01 -3.44
C ILE A 176 -18.11 20.70 -4.15
N HIS A 177 -17.71 19.47 -4.50
CA HIS A 177 -16.41 19.28 -5.17
C HIS A 177 -16.33 18.07 -6.13
N LYS A 178 -16.95 18.16 -7.32
CA LYS A 178 -16.88 17.12 -8.40
C LYS A 178 -15.45 16.75 -8.88
N ARG A 179 -14.41 17.48 -8.46
CA ARG A 179 -13.03 17.34 -8.99
C ARG A 179 -12.08 16.49 -8.14
N LEU A 180 -12.43 16.14 -6.89
CA LEU A 180 -11.49 15.52 -5.94
C LEU A 180 -11.99 14.22 -5.31
N PHE A 181 -13.29 14.00 -5.25
CA PHE A 181 -13.87 12.79 -4.68
C PHE A 181 -14.47 11.93 -5.78
N ASN A 182 -14.04 10.67 -5.86
CA ASN A 182 -14.61 9.71 -6.80
C ASN A 182 -15.82 9.01 -6.18
N TYR A 183 -15.72 8.61 -4.91
CA TYR A 183 -16.68 7.71 -4.28
C TYR A 183 -16.63 7.79 -2.75
N ILE A 184 -17.77 7.71 -2.07
CA ILE A 184 -17.88 7.69 -0.60
C ILE A 184 -18.84 6.55 -0.22
N CYS A 185 -18.52 5.83 0.85
CA CYS A 185 -19.26 4.69 1.38
C CYS A 185 -19.31 4.81 2.91
N CYS A 186 -20.45 4.52 3.53
CA CYS A 186 -20.59 4.52 4.99
C CYS A 186 -20.98 3.13 5.50
N VAL A 187 -20.34 2.71 6.59
CA VAL A 187 -20.66 1.49 7.35
C VAL A 187 -20.82 1.92 8.79
N GLY A 188 -22.05 1.97 9.31
CA GLY A 188 -22.31 2.64 10.59
C GLY A 188 -21.77 4.08 10.57
N ASP A 189 -20.96 4.42 11.56
CA ASP A 189 -20.30 5.73 11.70
C ASP A 189 -18.91 5.77 11.04
N THR A 190 -18.53 4.70 10.32
CA THR A 190 -17.28 4.66 9.56
C THR A 190 -17.51 5.14 8.13
N THR A 191 -16.80 6.19 7.74
CA THR A 191 -16.85 6.76 6.39
C THR A 191 -15.60 6.36 5.61
N ILE A 192 -15.77 5.77 4.44
CA ILE A 192 -14.71 5.35 3.52
C ILE A 192 -14.80 6.21 2.27
N ILE A 193 -13.74 6.95 1.97
CA ILE A 193 -13.68 7.94 0.90
C ILE A 193 -12.58 7.53 -0.07
N PHE A 194 -12.92 7.54 -1.35
CA PHE A 194 -11.99 7.31 -2.45
C PHE A 194 -11.85 8.63 -3.21
N PRO A 195 -10.74 9.35 -3.06
CA PRO A 195 -10.48 10.54 -3.83
C PRO A 195 -10.19 10.20 -5.30
N ARG A 196 -9.92 11.21 -6.12
CA ARG A 196 -9.42 10.99 -7.48
C ARG A 196 -8.13 10.17 -7.49
N ASP A 197 -7.78 9.63 -8.65
CA ASP A 197 -6.50 8.95 -8.83
C ASP A 197 -5.33 9.92 -8.68
N PHE A 198 -4.30 9.51 -7.93
CA PHE A 198 -3.06 10.28 -7.72
C PHE A 198 -1.93 9.71 -8.54
N LEU A 199 -0.98 10.56 -8.95
CA LEU A 199 0.26 10.08 -9.56
C LEU A 199 1.10 9.39 -8.47
N HIS A 200 1.52 8.17 -8.75
CA HIS A 200 2.46 7.38 -7.93
C HIS A 200 3.78 8.14 -7.71
N GLY A 201 4.30 8.73 -8.78
CA GLY A 201 5.52 9.54 -8.78
C GLY A 201 6.03 9.78 -10.20
N ILE A 202 7.26 10.31 -10.32
CA ILE A 202 7.88 10.57 -11.62
C ILE A 202 8.69 9.34 -12.04
N HIS A 203 8.07 8.49 -12.89
CA HIS A 203 8.80 7.46 -13.61
C HIS A 203 9.17 7.99 -15.02
N PRO A 204 10.44 7.88 -15.47
CA PRO A 204 10.90 8.49 -16.72
C PRO A 204 10.15 8.06 -17.99
N LYS A 205 9.46 6.92 -17.95
CA LYS A 205 8.85 6.29 -19.13
C LYS A 205 7.33 6.12 -19.07
N THR A 206 6.69 6.25 -17.89
CA THR A 206 5.27 5.92 -17.74
C THR A 206 4.63 6.68 -16.59
N LYS A 207 3.49 7.32 -16.84
CA LYS A 207 2.64 7.82 -15.75
C LYS A 207 1.92 6.63 -15.10
N VAL A 208 2.18 6.42 -13.82
CA VAL A 208 1.53 5.40 -12.99
C VAL A 208 0.65 6.14 -12.02
N TYR A 209 -0.64 5.79 -11.98
CA TYR A 209 -1.56 6.36 -11.02
C TYR A 209 -2.01 5.29 -10.02
N ILE A 210 -2.21 5.71 -8.79
CA ILE A 210 -2.75 4.92 -7.69
C ILE A 210 -4.12 5.48 -7.29
N GLN A 211 -5.00 4.61 -6.81
CA GLN A 211 -6.23 5.02 -6.15
C GLN A 211 -5.94 5.08 -4.66
N PRO A 212 -6.04 6.25 -3.99
CA PRO A 212 -5.96 6.31 -2.53
C PRO A 212 -7.29 5.89 -1.89
N ILE A 213 -7.24 5.62 -0.59
CA ILE A 213 -8.41 5.44 0.27
C ILE A 213 -8.22 6.29 1.53
N ILE A 214 -9.29 6.90 2.00
CA ILE A 214 -9.34 7.66 3.25
C ILE A 214 -10.45 7.06 4.10
N ILE A 215 -10.18 6.84 5.37
CA ILE A 215 -11.11 6.21 6.31
C ILE A 215 -11.26 7.16 7.48
N ASN A 216 -12.49 7.56 7.78
CA ASN A 216 -12.84 8.35 8.95
C ASN A 216 -13.70 7.51 9.90
N SER A 217 -13.42 7.59 11.20
CA SER A 217 -14.26 7.01 12.25
C SER A 217 -13.97 7.71 13.56
N GLY A 218 -15.01 8.32 14.15
CA GLY A 218 -14.87 9.21 15.29
C GLY A 218 -13.97 10.41 14.95
N ASN A 219 -13.08 10.76 15.87
CA ASN A 219 -12.13 11.88 15.72
C ASN A 219 -10.83 11.48 15.02
N THR A 220 -10.83 10.46 14.16
CA THR A 220 -9.63 10.01 13.44
C THR A 220 -9.91 9.81 11.96
N THR A 221 -9.03 10.38 11.14
CA THR A 221 -9.05 10.21 9.68
C THR A 221 -7.72 9.67 9.21
N PHE A 222 -7.73 8.47 8.64
CA PHE A 222 -6.57 7.78 8.10
C PHE A 222 -6.53 7.86 6.58
N TYR A 223 -5.41 8.32 6.04
CA TYR A 223 -5.14 8.49 4.62
C TYR A 223 -4.13 7.44 4.18
N HIS A 224 -4.52 6.57 3.26
CA HIS A 224 -3.63 5.55 2.70
C HIS A 224 -3.27 5.88 1.26
N PHE A 225 -2.07 6.40 1.07
CA PHE A 225 -1.51 6.87 -0.20
C PHE A 225 -0.30 6.01 -0.59
N ALA A 226 -0.59 4.73 -0.85
CA ALA A 226 0.42 3.74 -1.21
C ALA A 226 1.28 4.20 -2.39
N ASP A 227 2.58 3.99 -2.24
CA ASP A 227 3.64 4.30 -3.20
C ASP A 227 3.75 5.75 -3.67
N VAL A 228 3.12 6.70 -2.99
CA VAL A 228 3.29 8.09 -3.38
C VAL A 228 4.69 8.57 -2.99
N GLN A 229 5.52 8.91 -3.99
CA GLN A 229 6.97 9.09 -3.83
C GLN A 229 7.39 10.47 -3.29
N GLY A 230 6.78 10.95 -2.20
CA GLY A 230 6.98 12.31 -1.71
C GLY A 230 6.41 13.39 -2.64
N MET A 231 5.52 13.00 -3.57
CA MET A 231 4.81 13.89 -4.51
C MET A 231 5.73 14.91 -5.20
N PRO A 232 6.74 14.51 -5.99
CA PRO A 232 7.70 15.44 -6.60
C PRO A 232 7.10 16.49 -7.54
N ASN A 233 5.86 16.29 -7.98
CA ASN A 233 5.06 17.28 -8.68
C ASN A 233 4.25 18.11 -7.66
N HIS A 234 4.49 19.42 -7.62
CA HIS A 234 3.83 20.32 -6.67
C HIS A 234 2.30 20.33 -6.78
N GLN A 235 1.74 20.03 -7.96
CA GLN A 235 0.29 19.89 -8.11
C GLN A 235 -0.25 18.75 -7.25
N ASP A 236 0.39 17.57 -7.30
CA ASP A 236 -0.05 16.40 -6.53
C ASP A 236 0.05 16.66 -5.01
N ARG A 237 1.12 17.33 -4.56
CA ARG A 237 1.22 17.82 -3.17
C ARG A 237 0.07 18.77 -2.83
N GLY A 238 -0.18 19.76 -3.69
CA GLY A 238 -1.26 20.73 -3.51
C GLY A 238 -2.62 20.06 -3.40
N ASP A 239 -2.89 19.04 -4.20
CA ASP A 239 -4.14 18.28 -4.14
C ASP A 239 -4.29 17.50 -2.83
N LEU A 240 -3.21 16.92 -2.29
CA LEU A 240 -3.24 16.24 -0.99
C LEU A 240 -3.53 17.20 0.15
N LEU A 241 -2.81 18.32 0.19
CA LEU A 241 -3.00 19.33 1.24
C LEU A 241 -4.41 19.92 1.17
N TYR A 242 -4.87 20.22 -0.04
CA TYR A 242 -6.24 20.68 -0.25
C TYR A 242 -7.28 19.63 0.18
N LEU A 243 -7.06 18.36 -0.15
CA LEU A 243 -7.94 17.26 0.26
C LEU A 243 -8.01 17.15 1.78
N ARG A 244 -6.86 17.23 2.46
CA ARG A 244 -6.76 17.25 3.92
C ARG A 244 -7.52 18.42 4.52
N ASP A 245 -7.43 19.61 3.95
CA ASP A 245 -8.11 20.80 4.46
C ASP A 245 -9.63 20.78 4.20
N LYS A 246 -10.08 20.07 3.15
CA LYS A 246 -11.50 19.99 2.78
C LYS A 246 -12.23 18.80 3.35
N ILE A 247 -11.53 17.75 3.78
CA ILE A 247 -12.21 16.54 4.24
C ILE A 247 -13.04 16.80 5.50
N ASP A 248 -12.57 17.65 6.41
CA ASP A 248 -13.28 17.98 7.64
C ASP A 248 -14.57 18.70 7.32
N TYR A 249 -14.49 19.71 6.44
CA TYR A 249 -15.68 20.37 5.89
C TYR A 249 -16.63 19.37 5.22
N CYS A 250 -16.14 18.42 4.43
CA CYS A 250 -17.00 17.42 3.80
C CYS A 250 -17.67 16.48 4.82
N LEU A 251 -16.95 16.08 5.87
CA LEU A 251 -17.43 15.22 6.94
C LEU A 251 -18.46 15.95 7.84
N ASP A 252 -18.21 17.22 8.17
CA ASP A 252 -19.15 18.08 8.91
C ASP A 252 -20.49 18.22 8.17
N ASN A 253 -20.44 18.44 6.85
CA ASN A 253 -21.64 18.58 6.02
C ASN A 253 -22.48 17.30 5.89
N ILE A 254 -21.95 16.15 6.30
CA ILE A 254 -22.69 14.89 6.34
C ILE A 254 -22.97 14.41 7.78
N GLY A 255 -22.78 15.30 8.76
CA GLY A 255 -23.21 15.11 10.14
C GLY A 255 -22.15 14.54 11.10
N PHE A 256 -20.88 14.43 10.69
CA PHE A 256 -19.80 14.02 11.60
C PHE A 256 -19.20 15.23 12.31
N ASP A 257 -18.94 15.10 13.61
CA ASP A 257 -18.21 16.15 14.36
C ASP A 257 -16.70 15.99 14.14
N THR A 258 -16.11 16.87 13.35
CA THR A 258 -14.65 16.86 13.11
C THR A 258 -13.85 17.76 14.05
N ARG A 259 -14.48 18.31 15.11
CA ARG A 259 -13.75 19.07 16.13
C ARG A 259 -12.70 18.16 16.78
N ASN A 260 -11.44 18.56 16.68
CA ASN A 260 -10.25 17.80 17.14
C ASN A 260 -9.91 16.53 16.34
N ASN A 261 -10.40 16.41 15.11
CA ASN A 261 -10.08 15.29 14.21
C ASN A 261 -8.56 15.15 14.01
N GLN A 262 -8.05 13.94 14.23
CA GLN A 262 -6.66 13.58 14.04
C GLN A 262 -6.45 13.04 12.63
N HIS A 263 -5.61 13.73 11.85
CA HIS A 263 -5.28 13.35 10.48
C HIS A 263 -3.98 12.53 10.45
N ILE A 264 -4.09 11.25 10.08
CA ILE A 264 -2.99 10.29 10.03
C ILE A 264 -2.73 9.89 8.57
N LEU A 265 -1.55 10.19 8.03
CA LEU A 265 -1.18 9.84 6.66
C LEU A 265 -0.21 8.66 6.63
N ALA A 266 -0.48 7.64 5.83
CA ALA A 266 0.49 6.65 5.39
C ALA A 266 0.81 6.87 3.91
N MET A 267 2.09 7.09 3.58
CA MET A 267 2.53 7.26 2.20
C MET A 267 3.90 6.63 1.91
N GLY A 268 4.21 6.49 0.62
CA GLY A 268 5.56 6.19 0.15
C GLY A 268 6.55 7.32 0.48
N GLY A 269 7.83 7.00 0.56
CA GLY A 269 8.88 7.99 0.72
C GLY A 269 9.46 8.47 -0.61
N PRO A 270 10.23 9.58 -0.63
CA PRO A 270 11.00 10.01 -1.79
C PRO A 270 11.86 8.89 -2.41
N ILE A 271 11.86 8.80 -3.76
CA ILE A 271 12.65 7.81 -4.53
C ILE A 271 14.14 8.12 -4.60
N THR A 272 14.82 8.04 -3.48
CA THR A 272 16.24 8.37 -3.37
C THR A 272 17.15 7.37 -4.10
N TYR A 273 16.84 6.08 -4.01
CA TYR A 273 17.73 5.01 -4.49
C TYR A 273 17.85 4.89 -6.03
N ILE A 274 16.89 5.41 -6.81
CA ILE A 274 16.85 5.23 -8.28
C ILE A 274 17.93 6.07 -8.99
N PHE A 275 18.38 7.16 -8.38
CA PHE A 275 19.27 8.13 -9.02
C PHE A 275 20.75 7.94 -8.70
N LYS A 276 21.11 6.92 -7.90
CA LYS A 276 22.51 6.69 -7.46
C LYS A 276 23.47 6.35 -8.60
N ASP A 277 22.98 5.72 -9.67
CA ASP A 277 23.79 5.35 -10.85
C ASP A 277 23.74 6.40 -11.97
N ARG A 278 23.16 7.58 -11.70
CA ARG A 278 23.20 8.71 -12.65
C ARG A 278 24.35 9.63 -12.29
N GLN A 279 25.02 10.18 -13.30
CA GLN A 279 26.15 11.11 -13.14
C GLN A 279 25.81 12.36 -12.30
N THR A 280 24.53 12.63 -12.04
CA THR A 280 24.05 13.73 -11.21
C THR A 280 23.93 13.29 -9.75
N PRO A 281 24.63 13.95 -8.81
CA PRO A 281 24.41 13.76 -7.39
C PRO A 281 22.93 13.87 -7.02
N ILE A 282 22.50 13.06 -6.04
CA ILE A 282 21.09 13.01 -5.63
C ILE A 282 20.54 14.38 -5.20
N GLN A 283 21.41 15.21 -4.61
CA GLN A 283 21.11 16.55 -4.13
C GLN A 283 20.84 17.53 -5.29
N ASP A 284 21.44 17.31 -6.45
CA ASP A 284 21.25 18.17 -7.62
C ASP A 284 20.01 17.79 -8.44
N ASN A 285 19.49 16.57 -8.22
CA ASN A 285 18.32 16.06 -8.91
C ASN A 285 17.04 16.82 -8.50
N LYS A 286 16.48 17.59 -9.45
CA LYS A 286 15.26 18.39 -9.23
C LYS A 286 14.06 17.56 -8.74
N ILE A 287 13.89 16.33 -9.23
CA ILE A 287 12.78 15.45 -8.82
C ILE A 287 12.92 15.10 -7.33
N VAL A 288 14.13 14.72 -6.91
CA VAL A 288 14.40 14.37 -5.52
C VAL A 288 14.27 15.60 -4.62
N ARG A 289 14.86 16.74 -5.00
CA ARG A 289 14.72 17.99 -4.25
C ARG A 289 13.27 18.39 -4.04
N ASN A 290 12.46 18.31 -5.10
CA ASN A 290 11.03 18.58 -5.00
C ASN A 290 10.33 17.59 -4.08
N ALA A 291 10.62 16.29 -4.19
CA ALA A 291 10.03 15.29 -3.30
C ALA A 291 10.38 15.54 -1.82
N PHE A 292 11.61 15.94 -1.53
CA PHE A 292 12.05 16.29 -0.17
C PHE A 292 11.33 17.55 0.35
N SER A 293 11.36 18.63 -0.43
CA SER A 293 10.67 19.88 -0.07
C SER A 293 9.16 19.66 0.13
N ASN A 294 8.53 18.85 -0.71
CA ASN A 294 7.12 18.52 -0.59
C ASN A 294 6.85 17.62 0.62
N THR A 295 7.73 16.65 0.91
CA THR A 295 7.64 15.82 2.11
C THR A 295 7.72 16.68 3.37
N ASN A 296 8.64 17.66 3.43
CA ASN A 296 8.72 18.60 4.56
C ASN A 296 7.38 19.32 4.82
N LEU A 297 6.68 19.75 3.78
CA LEU A 297 5.38 20.42 3.93
C LEU A 297 4.27 19.44 4.35
N ILE A 298 4.30 18.21 3.82
CA ILE A 298 3.33 17.17 4.16
C ILE A 298 3.44 16.80 5.64
N VAL A 299 4.65 16.57 6.16
CA VAL A 299 4.82 16.13 7.55
C VAL A 299 4.42 17.18 8.57
N GLN A 300 4.39 18.45 8.19
CA GLN A 300 3.89 19.56 9.02
C GLN A 300 2.35 19.66 8.99
N ALA A 301 1.69 19.15 7.94
CA ALA A 301 0.26 19.29 7.73
C ALA A 301 -0.60 18.20 8.39
N PHE A 302 -0.02 17.02 8.65
CA PHE A 302 -0.72 15.88 9.27
C PHE A 302 -0.33 15.71 10.74
N ASN A 303 -1.26 15.31 11.60
CA ASN A 303 -0.99 15.04 13.02
C ASN A 303 0.04 13.92 13.18
N HIS A 304 -0.07 12.89 12.35
CA HIS A 304 0.88 11.80 12.28
C HIS A 304 1.15 11.40 10.83
N THR A 305 2.41 11.21 10.46
CA THR A 305 2.81 10.67 9.15
C THR A 305 3.55 9.35 9.32
N ILE A 306 3.16 8.33 8.56
CA ILE A 306 3.83 7.04 8.44
C ILE A 306 4.46 6.99 7.04
N ILE A 307 5.79 6.96 6.98
CA ILE A 307 6.53 6.83 5.72
C ILE A 307 7.15 5.45 5.64
N ASP A 308 6.95 4.77 4.52
CA ASP A 308 7.69 3.55 4.15
C ASP A 308 7.88 3.57 2.64
N HIS A 309 8.28 2.45 2.04
CA HIS A 309 8.32 2.22 0.61
C HIS A 309 9.16 3.21 -0.21
N HIS A 310 10.06 2.71 -1.04
CA HIS A 310 11.10 3.48 -1.75
C HIS A 310 12.20 4.08 -0.87
N ILE A 311 11.88 4.91 0.13
CA ILE A 311 12.92 5.63 0.91
C ILE A 311 13.83 4.65 1.65
N VAL A 312 13.28 3.58 2.23
CA VAL A 312 14.03 2.55 2.96
C VAL A 312 14.86 1.64 2.06
N ARG A 313 14.73 1.75 0.73
CA ARG A 313 15.61 1.06 -0.24
C ARG A 313 16.98 1.73 -0.34
N ASP A 314 17.15 2.92 0.22
CA ASP A 314 18.41 3.63 0.30
C ASP A 314 19.15 3.29 1.59
N LYS A 315 20.45 2.96 1.54
CA LYS A 315 21.28 2.70 2.74
C LYS A 315 21.33 3.91 3.70
N ASN A 316 21.12 5.13 3.19
CA ASN A 316 21.15 6.38 3.97
C ASN A 316 19.76 6.83 4.43
N PHE A 317 18.73 5.99 4.32
CA PHE A 317 17.35 6.37 4.64
C PHE A 317 17.18 6.95 6.05
N GLY A 318 17.98 6.47 7.02
CA GLY A 318 17.93 6.94 8.40
C GLY A 318 18.17 8.44 8.55
N ASN A 319 19.09 9.01 7.76
CA ASN A 319 19.38 10.44 7.78
C ASN A 319 18.20 11.25 7.23
N TYR A 320 17.58 10.76 6.16
CA TYR A 320 16.41 11.42 5.55
C TYR A 320 15.21 11.38 6.48
N ILE A 321 14.92 10.22 7.08
CA ILE A 321 13.84 10.05 8.05
C ILE A 321 14.08 10.91 9.30
N GLY A 322 15.32 10.98 9.81
CA GLY A 322 15.68 11.85 10.93
C GLY A 322 15.36 13.32 10.65
N SER A 323 15.80 13.83 9.49
CA SER A 323 15.52 15.22 9.08
C SER A 323 14.01 15.50 8.93
N PHE A 324 13.24 14.59 8.33
CA PHE A 324 11.79 14.78 8.23
C PHE A 324 11.10 14.71 9.59
N ARG A 325 11.62 13.90 10.51
CA ARG A 325 11.10 13.78 11.87
C ARG A 325 11.34 15.05 12.68
N GLU A 326 12.54 15.61 12.64
CA GLU A 326 12.86 16.89 13.29
C GLU A 326 11.89 17.99 12.82
N ILE A 327 11.68 18.11 11.51
CA ILE A 327 10.73 19.08 10.93
C ILE A 327 9.28 18.84 11.41
N ALA A 328 8.87 17.58 11.55
CA ALA A 328 7.55 17.24 12.06
C ALA A 328 7.42 17.61 13.54
N GLU A 329 8.43 17.30 14.35
CA GLU A 329 8.48 17.59 15.80
C GLU A 329 8.47 19.09 16.06
N ASP A 330 9.23 19.89 15.29
CA ASP A 330 9.23 21.35 15.35
C ASP A 330 7.84 21.95 15.08
N ALA A 331 7.01 21.27 14.28
CA ALA A 331 5.63 21.65 13.99
C ALA A 331 4.60 21.03 14.96
N GLY A 332 5.05 20.38 16.05
CA GLY A 332 4.19 19.68 17.00
C GLY A 332 3.48 18.46 16.40
N LYS A 333 4.06 17.86 15.35
CA LYS A 333 3.59 16.67 14.64
C LYS A 333 4.53 15.51 14.90
N SER A 334 4.26 14.37 14.29
CA SER A 334 5.11 13.19 14.42
C SER A 334 5.24 12.42 13.12
N LEU A 335 6.41 11.82 12.90
CA LEU A 335 6.70 10.97 11.76
C LEU A 335 7.35 9.66 12.19
N ASN A 336 6.78 8.55 11.74
CA ASN A 336 7.29 7.20 11.98
C ASN A 336 7.47 6.39 10.68
N LEU A 337 8.30 5.35 10.72
CA LEU A 337 8.30 4.23 9.79
C LEU A 337 7.15 3.27 10.11
N MET A 338 6.73 2.44 9.13
CA MET A 338 5.72 1.41 9.42
C MET A 338 6.22 0.40 10.47
N ASN A 339 7.49 0.00 10.40
CA ASN A 339 8.10 -0.87 11.41
C ASN A 339 8.75 -0.04 12.53
N LYS A 340 7.99 0.29 13.57
CA LYS A 340 8.47 1.03 14.76
C LYS A 340 9.69 0.38 15.44
N ARG A 341 9.86 -0.95 15.33
CA ARG A 341 11.01 -1.64 15.92
C ARG A 341 12.33 -1.26 15.25
N LEU A 342 12.30 -0.90 13.96
CA LEU A 342 13.48 -0.39 13.28
C LEU A 342 13.89 1.00 13.78
N GLU A 343 12.95 1.80 14.24
CA GLU A 343 13.22 3.14 14.74
C GLU A 343 13.98 3.14 16.07
N MET A 344 13.70 2.14 16.91
CA MET A 344 14.36 1.98 18.20
C MET A 344 15.83 1.54 18.08
N LEU A 345 16.26 1.06 16.92
CA LEU A 345 17.62 0.56 16.68
C LEU A 345 18.59 1.68 16.32
N HIS A 346 18.61 2.78 17.08
CA HIS A 346 19.41 4.01 16.91
C HIS A 346 20.93 3.84 16.63
N SER A 347 21.48 2.63 16.62
CA SER A 347 22.77 2.32 16.02
C SER A 347 22.58 1.69 14.63
N TYR A 348 22.43 2.57 13.61
CA TYR A 348 22.37 2.20 12.18
C TYR A 348 23.59 1.38 11.67
N SER A 349 24.57 1.07 12.52
CA SER A 349 25.83 0.44 12.15
C SER A 349 26.03 -1.02 12.57
N LYS A 350 25.15 -1.66 13.37
CA LYS A 350 25.46 -3.05 13.82
C LYS A 350 24.37 -4.12 13.73
N ASN A 351 23.08 -3.81 13.57
CA ASN A 351 22.01 -4.83 13.59
C ASN A 351 20.90 -4.64 12.53
N ASN A 352 21.22 -4.12 11.35
CA ASN A 352 20.25 -3.83 10.29
C ASN A 352 19.81 -5.07 9.46
N GLU A 353 19.56 -6.19 10.12
CA GLU A 353 19.07 -7.43 9.51
C GLU A 353 17.58 -7.38 9.10
N GLN A 354 16.88 -6.28 9.36
CA GLN A 354 15.42 -6.20 9.13
C GLN A 354 15.04 -5.54 7.79
N ILE A 355 15.88 -4.66 7.22
CA ILE A 355 15.67 -4.11 5.86
C ILE A 355 16.48 -4.93 4.86
N LEU A 356 15.96 -6.12 4.57
CA LEU A 356 16.70 -7.18 3.90
C LEU A 356 17.14 -6.80 2.48
N GLU A 357 16.24 -6.24 1.65
CA GLU A 357 16.57 -5.90 0.27
C GLU A 357 17.67 -4.82 0.17
N CYS A 358 17.67 -3.82 1.06
CA CYS A 358 18.69 -2.76 1.08
C CYS A 358 20.07 -3.30 1.47
N ASN A 359 20.09 -4.27 2.38
CA ASN A 359 21.30 -4.87 2.94
C ASN A 359 21.67 -6.21 2.30
N ARG A 360 21.09 -6.56 1.15
CA ARG A 360 21.29 -7.87 0.51
C ARG A 360 22.77 -8.22 0.32
N GLU A 361 23.58 -7.26 -0.12
CA GLU A 361 25.03 -7.46 -0.26
C GLU A 361 25.70 -7.87 1.06
N ILE A 362 25.30 -7.25 2.17
CA ILE A 362 25.82 -7.56 3.51
C ILE A 362 25.34 -8.95 3.93
N LEU A 363 24.07 -9.29 3.66
CA LEU A 363 23.52 -10.62 3.97
C LEU A 363 24.28 -11.73 3.26
N PHE A 364 24.55 -11.60 1.96
CA PHE A 364 25.34 -12.62 1.22
C PHE A 364 26.78 -12.75 1.73
N LYS A 365 27.37 -11.68 2.26
CA LYS A 365 28.74 -11.70 2.83
C LYS A 365 28.77 -12.35 4.21
N LEU A 366 27.84 -11.99 5.09
CA LEU A 366 27.81 -12.46 6.49
C LEU A 366 27.14 -13.83 6.64
N TYR A 367 26.17 -14.13 5.78
CA TYR A 367 25.33 -15.33 5.83
C TYR A 367 25.24 -15.98 4.45
N PRO A 368 26.35 -16.50 3.90
CA PRO A 368 26.36 -17.06 2.55
C PRO A 368 25.33 -18.21 2.42
N PRO A 369 24.47 -18.20 1.38
CA PRO A 369 23.50 -19.28 1.17
C PRO A 369 24.16 -20.64 0.90
N SER A 370 23.45 -21.72 1.23
CA SER A 370 23.89 -23.08 0.93
C SER A 370 24.11 -23.32 -0.57
N ALA A 371 25.00 -24.25 -0.92
CA ALA A 371 25.25 -24.63 -2.31
C ALA A 371 23.96 -25.03 -3.04
N LYS A 372 23.08 -25.78 -2.36
CA LYS A 372 21.75 -26.16 -2.87
C LYS A 372 20.89 -24.95 -3.22
N PHE A 373 20.89 -23.90 -2.41
CA PHE A 373 20.17 -22.67 -2.71
C PHE A 373 20.79 -21.96 -3.91
N LEU A 374 22.13 -21.88 -3.99
CA LEU A 374 22.81 -21.25 -5.13
C LEU A 374 22.51 -21.97 -6.44
N ASP A 375 22.50 -23.30 -6.46
CA ASP A 375 22.15 -24.08 -7.65
C ASP A 375 20.68 -23.88 -8.04
N TRP A 376 19.76 -23.91 -7.07
CA TRP A 376 18.36 -23.55 -7.30
C TRP A 376 18.22 -22.14 -7.88
N SER A 377 18.97 -21.17 -7.35
CA SER A 377 18.92 -19.77 -7.80
C SER A 377 19.38 -19.59 -9.25
N ARG A 378 20.13 -20.54 -9.81
CA ARG A 378 20.64 -20.52 -11.19
C ARG A 378 19.68 -21.18 -12.19
N LEU A 379 18.70 -21.96 -11.73
CA LEU A 379 17.72 -22.62 -12.62
C LEU A 379 17.00 -21.61 -13.52
N ALA A 380 16.48 -22.03 -14.68
CA ALA A 380 15.65 -21.16 -15.51
C ALA A 380 14.46 -20.59 -14.69
N ARG A 381 14.01 -19.38 -15.01
CA ARG A 381 12.97 -18.68 -14.23
C ARG A 381 11.72 -19.52 -14.03
N GLU A 382 11.26 -20.19 -15.08
CA GLU A 382 10.06 -21.05 -15.07
C GLU A 382 10.23 -22.21 -14.07
N ASN A 383 11.40 -22.82 -14.04
CA ASN A 383 11.72 -23.91 -13.11
C ASN A 383 11.82 -23.41 -11.66
N ARG A 384 12.34 -22.20 -11.44
CA ARG A 384 12.43 -21.59 -10.09
C ARG A 384 11.07 -21.23 -9.52
N MET A 385 10.13 -20.79 -10.35
CA MET A 385 8.79 -20.39 -9.90
C MET A 385 7.97 -21.57 -9.37
N ASN A 386 8.26 -22.78 -9.84
CA ASN A 386 7.51 -24.00 -9.53
C ASN A 386 8.07 -24.80 -8.33
N VAL A 387 9.26 -24.43 -7.82
CA VAL A 387 9.96 -25.16 -6.76
C VAL A 387 10.28 -24.21 -5.62
N ASP A 388 9.97 -24.62 -4.39
CA ASP A 388 10.29 -23.83 -3.20
C ASP A 388 11.81 -23.60 -3.07
N PRO A 389 12.26 -22.37 -2.73
CA PRO A 389 13.66 -22.12 -2.40
C PRO A 389 14.13 -23.05 -1.28
N PRO A 390 15.27 -23.74 -1.46
CA PRO A 390 15.92 -24.50 -0.40
C PRO A 390 16.16 -23.63 0.83
N ARG A 391 16.06 -24.22 2.02
CA ARG A 391 16.45 -23.53 3.25
C ARG A 391 17.98 -23.34 3.26
N SER A 392 18.42 -22.20 3.81
CA SER A 392 19.84 -21.90 4.04
C SER A 392 20.45 -22.87 5.03
#